data_AF-A0A1S4EYG3-F1
#
_entry.id   AF-A0A1S4EYG3-F1
#
_cell.length_a   1.000
_cell.length_b   1.000
_cell.length_c   1.000
_cell.angle_alpha   90.00
_cell.angle_beta   90.00
_cell.angle_gamma   90.00
#
_symmetry.space_group_name_H-M   'P 1'
#
loop_
_entity.id
_entity.type
_entity.pdbx_description
1 polymer ?
#
loop_
_entity_poly.entity_id
_entity_poly.type
_entity_poly.pdbx_seq_one_letter_code
_entity_poly.pdbx_strand_id
1 'polypeptide(L)'
;MRSAIMSESDESNSEGSRGSSGRDGDSSSEGSPTELDPTSAGFKPLRVLYSRKPQAVPIPEAKLLDNVGMFESRFSQLGGFDQRYSDQRLKEIFQARAATSKRAQMQLASTSGSGAEMPQRRFLPHQEMIKAEKPARLRRNILVKLERTEGPLKLMMTWMRERVRVRVYTRRKSGVRGYVTGFVEMFDKHWNMALVDVYESWKRRKYRYSENKLCVLGQAEDCSALLREMGIRVPEVSVQSAGRKYVTCSRRMPKLMIRGEQVVLVTKDSEKVGKEDEEKKVE
;
A
#
# COMPACT_ATOMS: atom_id res chain seq x y z
N MET A 1 -50.88 68.74 3.32
CA MET A 1 -51.21 69.28 4.66
C MET A 1 -51.95 68.18 5.43
N ARG A 2 -51.33 67.71 6.53
CA ARG A 2 -51.88 67.10 7.78
C ARG A 2 -52.89 65.93 7.63
N SER A 3 -52.85 64.81 8.34
CA SER A 3 -52.11 64.27 9.50
C SER A 3 -52.58 62.79 9.62
N ALA A 4 -51.71 61.78 9.71
CA ALA A 4 -51.26 61.09 10.94
C ALA A 4 -52.35 60.84 12.00
N ILE A 5 -52.53 59.58 12.43
CA ILE A 5 -52.67 59.13 13.83
C ILE A 5 -52.23 57.65 13.90
N MET A 6 -51.29 57.40 14.82
CA MET A 6 -50.79 56.11 15.29
C MET A 6 -51.77 55.49 16.30
N SER A 7 -51.72 54.16 16.47
CA SER A 7 -52.01 53.52 17.76
C SER A 7 -51.25 52.20 17.86
N GLU A 8 -50.17 52.22 18.63
CA GLU A 8 -49.51 51.08 19.27
C GLU A 8 -50.33 50.63 20.48
N SER A 9 -50.29 49.33 20.81
CA SER A 9 -50.33 48.76 22.18
C SER A 9 -49.92 47.29 22.14
N ASP A 10 -48.71 47.01 22.66
CA ASP A 10 -48.25 45.99 23.62
C ASP A 10 -49.29 44.96 24.14
N GLU A 11 -49.02 43.73 24.60
CA GLU A 11 -47.85 42.90 24.97
C GLU A 11 -48.45 41.47 25.12
N SER A 12 -47.75 40.35 24.86
CA SER A 12 -47.23 39.53 25.97
C SER A 12 -46.50 38.28 25.49
N ASN A 13 -45.51 37.97 26.32
CA ASN A 13 -44.41 37.04 26.25
C ASN A 13 -44.85 35.57 26.48
N SER A 14 -44.24 34.61 25.77
CA SER A 14 -43.96 33.29 26.37
C SER A 14 -42.73 32.65 25.75
N GLU A 15 -41.75 32.44 26.64
CA GLU A 15 -40.44 31.88 26.40
C GLU A 15 -40.52 30.36 26.19
N GLY A 16 -39.81 29.86 25.17
CA GLY A 16 -39.65 28.44 24.89
C GLY A 16 -38.18 28.07 24.74
N SER A 17 -37.53 27.84 25.89
CA SER A 17 -36.33 27.02 26.15
C SER A 17 -35.33 26.81 25.00
N ARG A 18 -34.26 27.60 25.03
CA ARG A 18 -32.98 27.28 24.39
C ARG A 18 -32.31 26.14 25.15
N GLY A 19 -32.33 24.94 24.58
CA GLY A 19 -31.46 23.84 25.00
C GLY A 19 -30.01 24.15 24.64
N SER A 20 -29.27 24.81 25.55
CA SER A 20 -27.82 24.85 25.51
C SER A 20 -27.28 23.52 26.07
N SER A 21 -27.02 22.55 25.21
CA SER A 21 -26.13 21.45 25.59
C SER A 21 -24.71 21.99 25.65
N GLY A 22 -24.27 22.28 26.87
CA GLY A 22 -22.89 22.57 27.19
C GLY A 22 -21.98 21.51 26.60
N ARG A 23 -20.99 21.96 25.83
CA ARG A 23 -19.76 21.19 25.60
C ARG A 23 -18.94 21.29 26.88
N ASP A 24 -19.33 20.49 27.85
CA ASP A 24 -18.51 20.24 29.02
C ASP A 24 -17.45 19.21 28.65
N GLY A 25 -16.20 19.66 28.69
CA GLY A 25 -15.00 18.88 28.96
C GLY A 25 -14.83 17.54 28.25
N ASP A 26 -14.09 17.54 27.14
CA ASP A 26 -13.21 16.40 26.82
C ASP A 26 -12.04 16.40 27.83
N SER A 27 -12.37 16.17 29.10
CA SER A 27 -11.40 15.72 30.08
C SER A 27 -11.06 14.30 29.69
N SER A 28 -10.04 14.14 28.86
CA SER A 28 -8.93 13.21 29.08
C SER A 28 -9.20 12.21 30.21
N SER A 29 -10.13 11.28 29.98
CA SER A 29 -10.32 10.10 30.81
C SER A 29 -9.20 9.16 30.39
N GLU A 30 -7.99 9.47 30.85
CA GLU A 30 -6.97 8.46 30.95
C GLU A 30 -7.58 7.37 31.82
N GLY A 31 -7.96 6.26 31.18
CA GLY A 31 -8.54 5.11 31.88
C GLY A 31 -7.64 4.76 33.06
N SER A 32 -8.24 4.35 34.18
CA SER A 32 -7.45 3.94 35.34
C SER A 32 -6.42 2.89 34.89
N PRO A 33 -5.22 2.87 35.50
CA PRO A 33 -4.16 1.94 35.10
C PRO A 33 -4.63 0.48 35.15
N THR A 34 -5.61 0.18 36.00
CA THR A 34 -6.30 -1.11 36.08
C THR A 34 -7.10 -1.47 34.82
N GLU A 35 -7.76 -0.53 34.14
CA GLU A 35 -8.53 -0.83 32.91
C GLU A 35 -7.63 -1.11 31.70
N LEU A 36 -6.39 -0.61 31.77
CA LEU A 36 -5.39 -0.72 30.71
C LEU A 36 -4.49 -1.94 30.85
N ASP A 37 -4.41 -2.52 32.06
CA ASP A 37 -3.59 -3.69 32.36
C ASP A 37 -4.29 -4.99 31.91
N PRO A 38 -3.70 -5.75 30.96
CA PRO A 38 -4.28 -7.01 30.45
C PRO A 38 -4.34 -8.13 31.49
N THR A 39 -3.66 -8.00 32.64
CA THR A 39 -3.72 -8.98 33.73
C THR A 39 -4.83 -8.70 34.74
N SER A 40 -5.50 -7.55 34.63
CA SER A 40 -6.55 -7.15 35.56
C SER A 40 -7.91 -7.76 35.20
N ALA A 41 -8.75 -8.00 36.22
CA ALA A 41 -10.12 -8.46 36.03
C ALA A 41 -11.04 -7.41 35.36
N GLY A 42 -10.63 -6.13 35.37
CA GLY A 42 -11.37 -5.00 34.80
C GLY A 42 -10.88 -4.57 33.41
N PHE A 43 -10.08 -5.40 32.75
CA PHE A 43 -9.41 -5.06 31.50
C PHE A 43 -10.40 -4.74 30.36
N LYS A 44 -10.23 -3.57 29.73
CA LYS A 44 -11.06 -3.12 28.59
C LYS A 44 -10.20 -3.04 27.31
N PRO A 45 -10.25 -4.04 26.42
CA PRO A 45 -9.36 -4.13 25.26
C PRO A 45 -9.53 -2.98 24.26
N LEU A 46 -10.75 -2.46 24.10
CA LEU A 46 -11.02 -1.33 23.20
C LEU A 46 -10.39 -0.03 23.70
N ARG A 47 -10.35 0.22 25.01
CA ARG A 47 -9.71 1.42 25.57
C ARG A 47 -8.20 1.38 25.36
N VAL A 48 -7.59 0.20 25.50
CA VAL A 48 -6.17 -0.01 25.22
C VAL A 48 -5.82 0.30 23.77
N LEU A 49 -6.62 -0.19 22.81
CA LEU A 49 -6.36 0.03 21.38
C LEU A 49 -6.34 1.52 20.98
N TYR A 50 -7.21 2.32 21.61
CA TYR A 50 -7.30 3.77 21.36
C TYR A 50 -6.50 4.62 22.36
N SER A 51 -5.78 3.99 23.30
CA SER A 51 -4.95 4.70 24.25
C SER A 51 -3.70 5.26 23.57
N ARG A 52 -3.32 6.50 23.90
CA ARG A 52 -2.10 7.13 23.37
C ARG A 52 -0.82 6.64 24.04
N LYS A 53 -0.94 5.94 25.18
CA LYS A 53 0.18 5.41 25.95
C LYS A 53 0.57 4.03 25.40
N PRO A 54 1.86 3.78 25.08
CA PRO A 54 2.30 2.46 24.68
C PRO A 54 2.09 1.49 25.85
N GLN A 55 1.25 0.48 25.68
CA GLN A 55 1.10 -0.56 26.69
C GLN A 55 2.34 -1.45 26.69
N ALA A 56 2.91 -1.64 27.87
CA ALA A 56 3.96 -2.62 28.05
C ALA A 56 3.37 -4.02 27.92
N VAL A 57 4.06 -4.91 27.19
CA VAL A 57 3.72 -6.33 27.21
C VAL A 57 3.95 -6.83 28.64
N PRO A 58 2.99 -7.54 29.27
CA PRO A 58 3.09 -7.96 30.67
C PRO A 58 4.35 -8.77 31.02
N ILE A 59 4.92 -9.42 30.01
CA ILE A 59 6.16 -10.19 30.11
C ILE A 59 7.19 -9.48 29.21
N PRO A 60 8.13 -8.71 29.78
CA PRO A 60 9.11 -7.94 29.01
C PRO A 60 10.01 -8.79 28.11
N GLU A 61 10.27 -10.04 28.50
CA GLU A 61 11.09 -11.00 27.75
C GLU A 61 10.29 -11.82 26.72
N ALA A 62 8.99 -11.54 26.56
CA ALA A 62 8.17 -12.27 25.61
C ALA A 62 8.68 -12.04 24.19
N LYS A 63 8.99 -13.14 23.49
CA LYS A 63 9.37 -13.08 22.09
C LYS A 63 8.16 -12.67 21.26
N LEU A 64 8.26 -11.54 20.57
CA LEU A 64 7.28 -11.11 19.59
C LEU A 64 7.23 -12.13 18.45
N LEU A 65 6.04 -12.68 18.20
CA LEU A 65 5.78 -13.57 17.07
C LEU A 65 5.13 -12.74 15.96
N ASP A 66 5.79 -12.67 14.81
CA ASP A 66 5.41 -11.79 13.70
C ASP A 66 4.16 -12.26 12.93
N ASN A 67 3.80 -13.54 13.06
CA ASN A 67 2.64 -14.10 12.36
C ASN A 67 1.85 -15.10 13.21
N VAL A 68 0.58 -15.27 12.86
CA VAL A 68 -0.37 -16.17 13.54
C VAL A 68 0.09 -17.63 13.42
N GLY A 69 0.67 -18.02 12.27
CA GLY A 69 1.18 -19.39 12.08
C GLY A 69 2.34 -19.76 13.01
N MET A 70 3.26 -18.83 13.30
CA MET A 70 4.33 -19.05 14.29
C MET A 70 3.77 -19.16 15.70
N PHE A 71 2.75 -18.37 16.02
CA PHE A 71 2.03 -18.47 17.29
C PHE A 71 1.38 -19.85 17.43
N GLU A 72 0.53 -20.26 16.49
CA GLU A 72 -0.17 -21.54 16.52
C GLU A 72 0.82 -22.71 16.62
N SER A 73 1.88 -22.72 15.82
CA SER A 73 2.89 -23.78 15.86
C SER A 73 3.57 -23.90 17.22
N ARG A 74 3.98 -22.77 17.83
CA ARG A 74 4.62 -22.79 19.16
C ARG A 74 3.62 -23.11 20.26
N PHE A 75 2.42 -22.59 20.17
CA PHE A 75 1.36 -22.84 21.12
C PHE A 75 0.95 -24.31 21.14
N SER A 76 0.78 -24.94 19.97
CA SER A 76 0.55 -26.38 19.85
C SER A 76 1.73 -27.22 20.36
N GLN A 77 2.98 -26.79 20.14
CA GLN A 77 4.17 -27.45 20.71
C GLN A 77 4.16 -27.45 22.25
N LEU A 78 3.59 -26.42 22.86
CA LEU A 78 3.48 -26.27 24.31
C LEU A 78 2.24 -26.94 24.92
N GLY A 79 1.41 -27.61 24.11
CA GLY A 79 0.24 -28.36 24.59
C GLY A 79 -1.12 -27.76 24.20
N GLY A 80 -1.14 -26.63 23.50
CA GLY A 80 -2.39 -26.02 23.02
C GLY A 80 -3.31 -25.51 24.14
N PHE A 81 -4.61 -25.41 23.86
CA PHE A 81 -5.62 -24.99 24.85
C PHE A 81 -5.98 -26.11 25.84
N ASP A 82 -5.72 -27.37 25.47
CA ASP A 82 -6.15 -28.54 26.22
C ASP A 82 -5.20 -28.88 27.39
N GLN A 83 -3.97 -28.37 27.36
CA GLN A 83 -2.93 -28.67 28.36
C GLN A 83 -2.36 -27.39 28.96
N ARG A 84 -2.24 -27.35 30.29
CA ARG A 84 -1.58 -26.24 30.99
C ARG A 84 -0.08 -26.26 30.70
N TYR A 85 0.48 -25.06 30.51
CA TYR A 85 1.92 -24.87 30.41
C TYR A 85 2.65 -25.49 31.61
N SER A 86 3.72 -26.25 31.35
CA SER A 86 4.58 -26.82 32.39
C SER A 86 6.06 -26.76 32.01
N ASP A 87 6.93 -26.44 32.98
CA ASP A 87 8.38 -26.35 32.75
C ASP A 87 9.02 -27.73 32.45
N GLN A 88 8.36 -28.80 32.88
CA GLN A 88 8.77 -30.18 32.54
C GLN A 88 8.66 -30.42 31.04
N ARG A 89 7.59 -29.94 30.41
CA ARG A 89 7.38 -30.07 28.97
C ARG A 89 8.43 -29.33 28.15
N LEU A 90 8.85 -28.15 28.60
CA LEU A 90 9.97 -27.44 27.96
C LEU A 90 11.25 -28.27 28.01
N LYS A 91 11.58 -28.85 29.16
CA LYS A 91 12.76 -29.72 29.31
C LYS A 91 12.69 -30.92 28.37
N GLU A 92 11.53 -31.56 28.22
CA GLU A 92 11.32 -32.64 27.26
C GLU A 92 11.55 -32.19 25.81
N ILE A 93 11.01 -31.03 25.41
CA ILE A 93 11.20 -30.47 24.05
C ILE A 93 12.68 -30.18 23.79
N PHE A 94 13.39 -29.60 24.77
CA PHE A 94 14.82 -29.34 24.66
C PHE A 94 15.63 -30.64 24.58
N GLN A 95 15.30 -31.64 25.40
CA GLN A 95 15.95 -32.95 25.37
C GLN A 95 15.67 -33.70 24.06
N ALA A 96 14.46 -33.65 23.53
CA ALA A 96 14.11 -34.26 22.24
C ALA A 96 14.91 -33.61 21.10
N ARG A 97 15.07 -32.28 21.09
CA ARG A 97 15.93 -31.58 20.12
C ARG A 97 17.41 -31.91 20.29
N ALA A 98 17.90 -32.00 21.52
CA ALA A 98 19.28 -32.39 21.82
C ALA A 98 19.57 -33.85 21.41
N ALA A 99 18.62 -34.76 21.63
CA ALA A 99 18.73 -36.16 21.20
C ALA A 99 18.74 -36.29 19.66
N THR A 100 17.90 -35.51 18.97
CA THR A 100 17.84 -35.50 17.50
C THR A 100 19.14 -34.98 16.88
N SER A 101 19.69 -33.89 17.43
CA SER A 101 20.98 -33.33 16.98
C SER A 101 22.16 -34.25 17.27
N LYS A 102 22.22 -34.86 18.47
CA LYS A 102 23.23 -35.88 18.80
C LYS A 102 23.14 -37.09 17.89
N ARG A 103 21.93 -37.57 17.56
CA ARG A 103 21.73 -38.69 16.62
C ARG A 103 22.19 -38.36 15.21
N ALA A 104 21.95 -37.13 14.73
CA ALA A 104 22.47 -36.65 13.45
C ALA A 104 24.00 -36.52 13.45
N GLN A 105 24.59 -36.11 14.58
CA GLN A 105 26.04 -35.94 14.73
C GLN A 105 26.79 -37.27 14.90
N MET A 106 26.19 -38.24 15.60
CA MET A 106 26.74 -39.59 15.80
C MET A 106 26.68 -40.43 14.51
N GLN A 107 25.68 -40.20 13.65
CA GLN A 107 25.66 -40.73 12.28
C GLN A 107 26.80 -40.16 11.39
N LEU A 108 27.35 -39.00 11.74
CA LEU A 108 28.47 -38.37 11.02
C LEU A 108 29.85 -38.75 11.61
N ALA A 109 29.91 -39.11 12.89
CA ALA A 109 31.15 -39.39 13.61
C ALA A 109 31.61 -40.86 13.54
N SER A 110 30.70 -41.82 13.33
CA SER A 110 31.04 -43.25 13.18
C SER A 110 31.81 -43.58 11.88
N THR A 111 32.17 -42.57 11.09
CA THR A 111 32.92 -42.68 9.82
C THR A 111 34.34 -42.08 9.91
N SER A 112 34.90 -41.93 11.11
CA SER A 112 36.18 -41.22 11.30
C SER A 112 37.16 -41.90 12.28
N GLY A 113 37.20 -43.24 12.29
CA GLY A 113 38.21 -44.02 13.01
C GLY A 113 38.87 -45.06 12.10
N SER A 114 40.20 -44.98 11.99
CA SER A 114 41.14 -45.86 11.26
C SER A 114 41.04 -45.88 9.72
N GLY A 115 41.92 -45.13 9.03
CA GLY A 115 42.41 -45.41 7.65
C GLY A 115 41.42 -45.73 6.53
N ALA A 116 40.12 -45.49 6.74
CA ALA A 116 39.07 -46.06 5.92
C ALA A 116 38.74 -45.11 4.75
N GLU A 117 38.89 -45.62 3.53
CA GLU A 117 38.16 -45.08 2.39
C GLU A 117 36.72 -44.79 2.83
N MET A 118 36.27 -43.54 2.60
CA MET A 118 34.88 -43.17 2.85
C MET A 118 34.00 -44.29 2.33
N PRO A 119 33.03 -44.83 3.10
CA PRO A 119 32.21 -45.93 2.66
C PRO A 119 31.51 -45.53 1.36
N GLN A 120 32.08 -45.94 0.23
CA GLN A 120 31.51 -45.68 -1.07
C GLN A 120 30.27 -46.55 -1.14
N ARG A 121 29.12 -45.89 -1.13
CA ARG A 121 27.82 -46.49 -1.39
C ARG A 121 27.95 -47.35 -2.65
N ARG A 122 27.88 -48.68 -2.52
CA ARG A 122 27.98 -49.66 -3.63
C ARG A 122 26.70 -49.71 -4.47
N PHE A 123 26.14 -48.54 -4.79
CA PHE A 123 25.02 -48.45 -5.69
C PHE A 123 25.56 -48.43 -7.11
N LEU A 124 24.99 -49.26 -7.97
CA LEU A 124 25.24 -49.16 -9.40
C LEU A 124 24.77 -47.77 -9.89
N PRO A 125 25.30 -47.23 -10.99
CA PRO A 125 24.93 -45.89 -11.48
C PRO A 125 23.42 -45.65 -11.63
N HIS A 126 22.63 -46.70 -11.89
CA HIS A 126 21.17 -46.63 -11.99
C HIS A 126 20.42 -46.72 -10.63
N GLN A 127 21.12 -47.11 -9.56
CA GLN A 127 20.61 -47.19 -8.19
C GLN A 127 21.04 -45.98 -7.34
N GLU A 128 21.79 -45.06 -7.93
CA GLU A 128 22.09 -43.79 -7.29
C GLU A 128 20.80 -43.03 -6.97
N MET A 129 20.85 -42.21 -5.92
CA MET A 129 19.78 -41.26 -5.67
C MET A 129 19.63 -40.38 -6.92
N ILE A 130 18.43 -40.37 -7.51
CA ILE A 130 18.13 -39.53 -8.67
C ILE A 130 18.54 -38.09 -8.30
N LYS A 131 19.53 -37.57 -9.02
CA LYS A 131 20.00 -36.19 -8.85
C LYS A 131 18.84 -35.28 -9.25
N ALA A 132 18.05 -34.87 -8.26
CA ALA A 132 17.03 -33.86 -8.47
C ALA A 132 17.75 -32.56 -8.84
N GLU A 133 17.67 -32.18 -10.12
CA GLU A 133 18.07 -30.84 -10.51
C GLU A 133 17.28 -29.85 -9.67
N LYS A 134 17.97 -28.93 -8.98
CA LYS A 134 17.30 -27.88 -8.22
C LYS A 134 16.31 -27.20 -9.19
N PRO A 135 15.00 -27.19 -8.88
CA PRO A 135 14.03 -26.64 -9.82
C PRO A 135 14.44 -25.19 -10.12
N ALA A 136 14.45 -24.82 -11.40
CA ALA A 136 14.93 -23.54 -11.94
C ALA A 136 14.10 -22.31 -11.52
N ARG A 137 13.69 -22.24 -10.25
CA ARG A 137 12.84 -21.22 -9.68
C ARG A 137 13.45 -19.82 -9.82
N LEU A 138 14.78 -19.70 -9.88
CA LEU A 138 15.49 -18.43 -10.01
C LEU A 138 15.63 -17.88 -11.45
N ARG A 139 15.21 -18.62 -12.48
CA ARG A 139 15.34 -18.17 -13.89
C ARG A 139 14.13 -17.38 -14.41
N ARG A 140 13.07 -17.21 -13.61
CA ARG A 140 11.79 -16.63 -14.05
C ARG A 140 11.62 -15.17 -13.64
N ASN A 141 12.60 -14.32 -13.95
CA ASN A 141 12.56 -12.89 -13.66
C ASN A 141 11.83 -12.12 -14.78
N ILE A 142 11.27 -10.94 -14.45
CA ILE A 142 10.59 -10.08 -15.44
C ILE A 142 11.56 -9.65 -16.55
N LEU A 143 12.83 -9.40 -16.20
CA LEU A 143 13.89 -9.07 -17.16
C LEU A 143 14.07 -10.15 -18.24
N VAL A 144 14.12 -11.42 -17.82
CA VAL A 144 14.24 -12.57 -18.74
C VAL A 144 12.98 -12.73 -19.59
N LYS A 145 11.80 -12.42 -19.05
CA LYS A 145 10.54 -12.43 -19.81
C LYS A 145 10.51 -11.32 -20.85
N LEU A 146 11.03 -10.14 -20.50
CA LEU A 146 11.07 -8.96 -21.36
C LEU A 146 11.87 -9.22 -22.64
N GLU A 147 13.00 -9.90 -22.53
CA GLU A 147 13.84 -10.28 -23.67
C GLU A 147 13.15 -11.26 -24.62
N ARG A 148 12.27 -12.11 -24.08
CA ARG A 148 11.53 -13.15 -24.82
C ARG A 148 10.14 -12.69 -25.26
N THR A 149 9.87 -11.39 -25.20
CA THR A 149 8.54 -10.86 -25.49
C THR A 149 8.33 -10.72 -26.99
N GLU A 150 7.20 -11.24 -27.48
CA GLU A 150 6.83 -11.24 -28.90
C GLU A 150 5.55 -10.42 -29.15
N GLY A 151 5.26 -10.11 -30.41
CA GLY A 151 4.05 -9.38 -30.82
C GLY A 151 4.05 -7.89 -30.44
N PRO A 152 2.91 -7.30 -30.04
CA PRO A 152 2.80 -5.85 -29.80
C PRO A 152 3.66 -5.37 -28.62
N LEU A 153 3.92 -6.23 -27.64
CA LEU A 153 4.81 -5.90 -26.52
C LEU A 153 6.29 -5.87 -26.95
N LYS A 154 6.66 -6.50 -28.07
CA LYS A 154 8.01 -6.36 -28.66
C LYS A 154 8.24 -4.93 -29.15
N LEU A 155 7.21 -4.26 -29.67
CA LEU A 155 7.30 -2.85 -30.07
C LEU A 155 7.57 -1.93 -28.87
N MET A 156 6.92 -2.21 -27.73
CA MET A 156 7.23 -1.54 -26.45
C MET A 156 8.68 -1.78 -26.02
N MET A 157 9.21 -2.99 -26.20
CA MET A 157 10.62 -3.29 -25.91
C MET A 157 11.56 -2.47 -26.80
N THR A 158 11.24 -2.31 -28.08
CA THR A 158 11.99 -1.44 -28.99
C THR A 158 11.98 0.01 -28.49
N TRP A 159 10.81 0.55 -28.14
CA TRP A 159 10.72 1.92 -27.60
C TRP A 159 11.47 2.10 -26.27
N MET A 160 11.48 1.09 -25.42
CA MET A 160 12.26 1.08 -24.17
C MET A 160 13.76 1.11 -24.45
N ARG A 161 14.26 0.25 -25.36
CA ARG A 161 15.68 0.18 -25.73
C ARG A 161 16.18 1.43 -26.44
N GLU A 162 15.39 1.96 -27.36
CA GLU A 162 15.70 3.17 -28.12
C GLU A 162 15.48 4.46 -27.31
N ARG A 163 14.99 4.35 -26.06
CA ARG A 163 14.61 5.50 -25.22
C ARG A 163 13.69 6.48 -25.96
N VAL A 164 12.68 5.93 -26.62
CA VAL A 164 11.65 6.69 -27.33
C VAL A 164 10.62 7.20 -26.33
N ARG A 165 10.24 8.48 -26.45
CA ARG A 165 9.15 9.05 -25.67
C ARG A 165 7.82 8.47 -26.16
N VAL A 166 7.05 7.90 -25.23
CA VAL A 166 5.74 7.29 -25.51
C VAL A 166 4.63 8.11 -24.90
N ARG A 167 3.42 8.01 -25.47
CA ARG A 167 2.19 8.57 -24.96
C ARG A 167 1.23 7.45 -24.58
N VAL A 168 0.87 7.41 -23.31
CA VAL A 168 0.03 6.38 -22.68
C VAL A 168 -1.30 7.00 -22.31
N TYR A 169 -2.39 6.53 -22.92
CA TYR A 169 -3.74 6.98 -22.60
C TYR A 169 -4.29 6.21 -21.40
N THR A 170 -4.76 6.93 -20.39
CA THR A 170 -5.31 6.33 -19.17
C THR A 170 -6.83 6.41 -19.15
N ARG A 171 -7.51 5.37 -18.66
CA ARG A 171 -8.98 5.36 -18.49
C ARG A 171 -9.42 5.91 -17.14
N ARG A 172 -10.70 6.27 -17.06
CA ARG A 172 -11.48 6.43 -15.82
C ARG A 172 -12.59 5.37 -15.78
N LYS A 173 -13.49 5.44 -14.79
CA LYS A 173 -14.68 4.56 -14.69
C LYS A 173 -15.43 4.42 -16.02
N SER A 174 -15.59 5.52 -16.76
CA SER A 174 -16.16 5.54 -18.11
C SER A 174 -15.36 6.48 -19.02
N GLY A 175 -14.78 5.93 -20.09
CA GLY A 175 -13.99 6.68 -21.08
C GLY A 175 -12.54 6.96 -20.68
N VAL A 176 -11.88 7.81 -21.47
CA VAL A 176 -10.46 8.20 -21.30
C VAL A 176 -10.35 9.39 -20.33
N ARG A 177 -9.45 9.29 -19.36
CA ARG A 177 -9.13 10.32 -18.36
C ARG A 177 -8.22 11.40 -18.94
N GLY A 178 -7.19 10.97 -19.66
CA GLY A 178 -6.10 11.81 -20.12
C GLY A 178 -4.98 10.96 -20.68
N TYR A 179 -3.78 11.54 -20.77
CA TYR A 179 -2.60 10.86 -21.25
C TYR A 179 -1.38 11.18 -20.38
N VAL A 180 -0.40 10.29 -20.47
CA VAL A 180 0.88 10.39 -19.80
C VAL A 180 1.95 10.27 -20.87
N THR A 181 2.84 11.25 -20.99
CA THR A 181 4.03 11.12 -21.83
C THR A 181 5.27 10.87 -20.98
N GLY A 182 6.21 10.07 -21.46
CA GLY A 182 7.45 9.78 -20.77
C GLY A 182 8.27 8.69 -21.43
N PHE A 183 9.42 8.34 -20.86
CA PHE A 183 10.25 7.23 -21.32
C PHE A 183 9.93 5.96 -20.55
N VAL A 184 9.74 4.86 -21.25
CA VAL A 184 9.53 3.54 -20.61
C VAL A 184 10.86 3.05 -20.04
N GLU A 185 10.89 2.75 -18.75
CA GLU A 185 12.03 2.10 -18.08
C GLU A 185 11.84 0.59 -18.01
N MET A 186 10.61 0.16 -17.72
CA MET A 186 10.26 -1.24 -17.52
C MET A 186 8.77 -1.44 -17.78
N PHE A 187 8.39 -2.62 -18.28
CA PHE A 187 6.99 -3.01 -18.42
C PHE A 187 6.78 -4.52 -18.17
N ASP A 188 5.52 -4.93 -18.07
CA ASP A 188 5.11 -6.32 -17.83
C ASP A 188 3.99 -6.74 -18.81
N LYS A 189 3.72 -8.06 -18.90
CA LYS A 189 2.66 -8.66 -19.71
C LYS A 189 1.26 -8.09 -19.42
N HIS A 190 1.07 -7.56 -18.22
CA HIS A 190 -0.18 -6.94 -17.78
C HIS A 190 -0.29 -5.47 -18.17
N TRP A 191 0.65 -4.93 -18.95
CA TRP A 191 0.78 -3.50 -19.27
C TRP A 191 1.05 -2.61 -18.05
N ASN A 192 1.49 -3.20 -16.94
CA ASN A 192 2.09 -2.43 -15.85
C ASN A 192 3.39 -1.83 -16.38
N MET A 193 3.59 -0.53 -16.20
CA MET A 193 4.73 0.18 -16.76
C MET A 193 5.30 1.18 -15.78
N ALA A 194 6.63 1.27 -15.77
CA ALA A 194 7.38 2.29 -15.05
C ALA A 194 7.92 3.28 -16.08
N LEU A 195 7.57 4.56 -15.88
CA LEU A 195 7.95 5.67 -16.74
C LEU A 195 8.88 6.64 -16.00
N VAL A 196 9.79 7.27 -16.74
CA VAL A 196 10.74 8.29 -16.26
C VAL A 196 10.57 9.58 -17.08
N ASP A 197 10.81 10.73 -16.46
CA ASP A 197 10.60 12.08 -17.02
C ASP A 197 9.19 12.24 -17.61
N VAL A 198 8.22 12.21 -16.70
CA VAL A 198 6.82 12.01 -17.02
C VAL A 198 6.07 13.34 -17.02
N TYR A 199 5.29 13.57 -18.06
CA TYR A 199 4.29 14.64 -18.11
C TYR A 199 2.90 14.03 -18.14
N GLU A 200 2.14 14.24 -17.06
CA GLU A 200 0.76 13.78 -16.97
C GLU A 200 -0.18 14.94 -17.32
N SER A 201 -1.16 14.69 -18.18
CA SER A 201 -2.21 15.64 -18.55
C SER A 201 -3.59 14.99 -18.44
N TRP A 202 -4.48 15.59 -17.65
CA TRP A 202 -5.83 15.07 -17.45
C TRP A 202 -6.86 16.18 -17.34
N LYS A 203 -8.12 15.86 -17.63
CA LYS A 203 -9.24 16.79 -17.52
C LYS A 203 -10.00 16.55 -16.23
N ARG A 204 -10.26 17.61 -15.46
CA ARG A 204 -11.18 17.60 -14.31
C ARG A 204 -12.24 18.69 -14.45
N ARG A 205 -13.34 18.57 -13.73
CA ARG A 205 -14.36 19.63 -13.65
C ARG A 205 -13.83 20.78 -12.79
N LYS A 206 -14.20 22.02 -13.10
CA LYS A 206 -13.91 23.17 -12.22
C LYS A 206 -14.59 22.96 -10.88
N TYR A 207 -14.00 23.49 -9.82
CA TYR A 207 -14.44 23.29 -8.43
C TYR A 207 -15.95 23.54 -8.24
N ARG A 208 -16.44 24.67 -8.75
CA ARG A 208 -17.87 25.03 -8.76
C ARG A 208 -18.82 24.00 -9.40
N TYR A 209 -18.31 23.13 -10.27
CA TYR A 209 -19.06 22.06 -10.94
C TYR A 209 -18.76 20.65 -10.40
N SER A 210 -17.88 20.52 -9.40
CA SER A 210 -17.49 19.25 -8.77
C SER A 210 -17.87 19.13 -7.30
N GLU A 211 -18.29 20.23 -6.66
CA GLU A 211 -18.78 20.21 -5.28
C GLU A 211 -19.95 19.22 -5.14
N ASN A 212 -19.76 18.24 -4.26
CA ASN A 212 -20.82 17.34 -3.85
C ASN A 212 -21.60 18.05 -2.74
N LYS A 213 -22.81 18.52 -3.02
CA LYS A 213 -23.64 19.27 -2.05
C LYS A 213 -24.18 18.42 -0.88
N LEU A 214 -23.71 17.17 -0.75
CA LEU A 214 -24.06 16.32 0.36
C LEU A 214 -23.27 16.80 1.60
N CYS A 215 -23.94 17.57 2.46
CA CYS A 215 -23.40 18.25 3.65
C CYS A 215 -22.84 17.33 4.75
N VAL A 216 -22.61 16.04 4.49
CA VAL A 216 -22.29 15.04 5.53
C VAL A 216 -20.79 15.01 5.86
N LEU A 217 -19.91 15.48 4.96
CA LEU A 217 -18.44 15.33 5.09
C LEU A 217 -17.68 16.64 5.38
N GLY A 218 -18.38 17.73 5.74
CA GLY A 218 -17.75 19.02 6.02
C GLY A 218 -17.22 19.76 4.77
N GLN A 219 -16.54 20.88 4.98
CA GLN A 219 -15.85 21.61 3.91
C GLN A 219 -14.51 20.93 3.59
N ALA A 220 -14.10 20.95 2.32
CA ALA A 220 -12.80 20.39 1.93
C ALA A 220 -11.67 21.27 2.48
N GLU A 221 -10.87 20.72 3.38
CA GLU A 221 -9.67 21.37 3.90
C GLU A 221 -8.43 21.04 3.05
N ASP A 222 -7.50 21.98 2.94
CA ASP A 222 -6.23 21.74 2.27
C ASP A 222 -5.25 21.03 3.22
N CYS A 223 -4.97 19.75 2.95
CA CYS A 223 -4.02 18.96 3.74
C CYS A 223 -2.54 19.15 3.33
N SER A 224 -2.23 20.14 2.50
CA SER A 224 -0.87 20.35 1.97
C SER A 224 0.19 20.56 3.06
N ALA A 225 -0.14 21.24 4.16
CA ALA A 225 0.75 21.45 5.30
C ALA A 225 1.09 20.14 6.03
N LEU A 226 0.07 19.33 6.32
CA LEU A 226 0.23 18.02 6.95
C LEU A 226 1.10 17.08 6.11
N LEU A 227 0.91 17.08 4.78
CA LEU A 227 1.74 16.28 3.88
C LEU A 227 3.21 16.71 3.92
N ARG A 228 3.49 18.02 4.04
CA ARG A 228 4.86 18.54 4.18
C ARG A 228 5.50 18.13 5.49
N GLU A 229 4.76 18.14 6.60
CA GLU A 229 5.23 17.65 7.90
C GLU A 229 5.60 16.17 7.84
N MET A 230 4.83 15.36 7.11
CA MET A 230 5.15 13.95 6.83
C MET A 230 6.30 13.76 5.83
N GLY A 231 6.93 14.83 5.34
CA GLY A 231 8.00 14.77 4.33
C GLY A 231 7.53 14.46 2.91
N ILE A 232 6.23 14.50 2.64
CA ILE A 232 5.64 14.21 1.33
C ILE A 232 5.54 15.51 0.53
N ARG A 233 6.36 15.63 -0.52
CA ARG A 233 6.29 16.77 -1.46
C ARG A 233 5.29 16.47 -2.58
N VAL A 234 4.16 17.17 -2.58
CA VAL A 234 3.18 17.10 -3.67
C VAL A 234 3.73 17.85 -4.90
N PRO A 235 3.73 17.24 -6.10
CA PRO A 235 4.14 17.92 -7.33
C PRO A 235 3.24 19.10 -7.66
N GLU A 236 3.82 20.17 -8.16
CA GLU A 236 3.07 21.33 -8.64
C GLU A 236 2.22 20.96 -9.86
N VAL A 237 0.98 21.47 -9.89
CA VAL A 237 0.01 21.18 -10.95
C VAL A 237 -0.35 22.47 -11.66
N SER A 238 -0.01 22.56 -12.93
CA SER A 238 -0.47 23.63 -13.81
C SER A 238 -1.92 23.39 -14.23
N VAL A 239 -2.76 24.41 -14.13
CA VAL A 239 -4.19 24.31 -14.42
C VAL A 239 -4.55 25.30 -15.52
N GLN A 240 -5.07 24.79 -16.63
CA GLN A 240 -5.52 25.57 -17.78
C GLN A 240 -7.02 25.39 -17.99
N SER A 241 -7.74 26.47 -18.32
CA SER A 241 -9.18 26.41 -18.58
C SER A 241 -9.45 25.66 -19.89
N ALA A 242 -10.13 24.53 -19.79
CA ALA A 242 -10.49 23.68 -20.94
C ALA A 242 -12.00 23.79 -21.21
N GLY A 243 -12.44 25.02 -21.45
CA GLY A 243 -13.85 25.39 -21.67
C GLY A 243 -14.60 25.82 -20.40
N ARG A 244 -15.94 25.80 -20.48
CA ARG A 244 -16.79 26.32 -19.40
C ARG A 244 -16.72 25.48 -18.12
N LYS A 245 -16.92 24.16 -18.25
CA LYS A 245 -17.07 23.23 -17.10
C LYS A 245 -15.78 22.52 -16.68
N TYR A 246 -14.77 22.48 -17.54
CA TYR A 246 -13.57 21.65 -17.35
C TYR A 246 -12.30 22.50 -17.28
N VAL A 247 -11.29 21.95 -16.63
CA VAL A 247 -9.91 22.42 -16.63
C VAL A 247 -9.00 21.24 -16.98
N THR A 248 -7.99 21.52 -17.80
CA THR A 248 -6.88 20.60 -18.02
C THR A 248 -5.87 20.85 -16.92
N CYS A 249 -5.48 19.79 -16.23
CA CYS A 249 -4.42 19.81 -15.24
C CYS A 249 -3.22 19.08 -15.83
N SER A 250 -2.04 19.67 -15.70
CA SER A 250 -0.79 19.06 -16.10
C SER A 250 0.22 19.11 -14.96
N ARG A 251 1.01 18.04 -14.81
CA ARG A 251 2.11 18.01 -13.84
C ARG A 251 3.30 17.24 -14.39
N ARG A 252 4.49 17.63 -13.95
CA ARG A 252 5.73 16.91 -14.24
C ARG A 252 6.07 16.00 -13.07
N MET A 253 6.44 14.76 -13.36
CA MET A 253 6.92 13.79 -12.38
C MET A 253 8.25 13.20 -12.81
N PRO A 254 9.18 12.97 -11.88
CA PRO A 254 10.45 12.32 -12.21
C PRO A 254 10.26 10.85 -12.59
N LYS A 255 9.39 10.13 -11.86
CA LYS A 255 9.11 8.69 -12.05
C LYS A 255 7.63 8.43 -11.79
N LEU A 256 7.01 7.55 -12.57
CA LEU A 256 5.62 7.15 -12.38
C LEU A 256 5.45 5.66 -12.69
N MET A 257 4.76 4.93 -11.81
CA MET A 257 4.30 3.57 -12.09
C MET A 257 2.82 3.60 -12.46
N ILE A 258 2.47 3.06 -13.63
CA ILE A 258 1.09 2.92 -14.09
C ILE A 258 0.70 1.44 -14.05
N ARG A 259 -0.47 1.15 -13.49
CA ARG A 259 -1.09 -0.18 -13.52
C ARG A 259 -1.75 -0.40 -14.88
N GLY A 260 -1.50 -1.54 -15.51
CA GLY A 260 -1.94 -1.76 -16.89
C GLY A 260 -3.44 -1.88 -17.10
N GLU A 261 -4.21 -2.16 -16.04
CA GLU A 261 -5.67 -2.04 -16.07
C GLU A 261 -6.14 -0.63 -16.44
N GLN A 262 -5.36 0.40 -16.07
CA GLN A 262 -5.68 1.78 -16.39
C GLN A 262 -5.25 2.19 -17.80
N VAL A 263 -4.46 1.37 -18.50
CA VAL A 263 -3.93 1.67 -19.84
C VAL A 263 -4.99 1.34 -20.88
N VAL A 264 -5.21 2.27 -21.82
CA VAL A 264 -6.15 2.10 -22.94
C VAL A 264 -5.40 1.90 -24.25
N LEU A 265 -4.44 2.80 -24.52
CA LEU A 265 -3.69 2.84 -25.76
C LEU A 265 -2.30 3.38 -25.46
N VAL A 266 -1.28 2.84 -26.13
CA VAL A 266 0.08 3.36 -26.12
C VAL A 266 0.47 3.71 -27.54
N THR A 267 0.95 4.93 -27.75
CA THR A 267 1.45 5.42 -29.04
C THR A 267 2.86 5.99 -28.85
N LYS A 268 3.65 6.03 -29.92
CA LYS A 268 4.86 6.86 -29.95
C LYS A 268 4.43 8.32 -29.81
N ASP A 269 5.17 9.11 -29.04
CA ASP A 269 4.88 10.54 -28.94
C ASP A 269 5.35 11.22 -30.23
N SER A 270 4.41 11.47 -31.14
CA SER A 270 4.68 12.26 -32.33
C SER A 270 4.62 13.73 -31.93
N GLU A 271 5.78 14.31 -31.62
CA GLU A 271 5.96 15.76 -31.49
C GLU A 271 5.82 16.41 -32.88
N LYS A 272 4.62 16.38 -33.45
CA LYS A 272 4.25 17.08 -34.69
C LYS A 272 2.84 17.63 -34.56
N VAL A 273 2.66 18.61 -33.69
CA VAL A 273 1.46 19.47 -33.70
C VAL A 273 1.93 20.85 -33.30
N GLY A 274 2.18 21.71 -34.30
CA GLY A 274 2.57 23.10 -34.02
C GLY A 274 3.18 23.90 -35.18
N LYS A 275 3.30 23.38 -36.40
CA LYS A 275 3.78 24.19 -37.55
C LYS A 275 2.86 24.24 -38.77
N GLU A 276 1.86 23.38 -38.90
CA GLU A 276 1.02 23.33 -40.11
C GLU A 276 -0.23 24.24 -40.06
N ASP A 277 -0.55 24.83 -38.91
CA ASP A 277 -1.74 25.71 -38.76
C ASP A 277 -1.45 27.20 -38.99
N GLU A 278 -0.18 27.63 -39.13
CA GLU A 278 0.16 29.02 -39.49
C GLU A 278 0.29 29.25 -41.01
N GLU A 279 0.57 28.22 -41.80
CA GLU A 279 0.73 28.37 -43.27
C GLU A 279 -0.60 28.43 -44.04
N LYS A 280 -1.75 28.18 -43.40
CA LYS A 280 -3.08 28.28 -44.06
C LYS A 280 -3.83 29.59 -43.81
N LYS A 281 -3.17 30.59 -43.22
CA LYS A 281 -3.78 31.92 -42.98
C LYS A 281 -3.19 33.05 -43.83
N VAL A 282 -2.30 32.71 -44.76
CA VAL A 282 -1.73 33.63 -45.74
C VAL A 282 -1.83 32.98 -47.12
N GLU A 283 -3.05 32.85 -47.63
CA GLU A 283 -3.38 32.79 -49.05
C GLU A 283 -4.86 33.16 -49.24
#